data_AF-A0A7K2TJS7-F1
#
_entry.id   AF-A0A7K2TJS7-F1
#
_cell.length_a   1.000
_cell.length_b   1.000
_cell.length_c   1.000
_cell.angle_alpha   90.00
_cell.angle_beta   90.00
_cell.angle_gamma   90.00
#
_symmetry.space_group_name_H-M   'P 1'
#
loop_
_entity.id
_entity.type
_entity.pdbx_description
1 polymer ?
#
loop_
_entity_poly.entity_id
_entity_poly.type
_entity_poly.pdbx_seq_one_letter_code
_entity_poly.pdbx_strand_id
1 'polypeptide(L)' 'MRLRLLLSAVFLPVFLAGAVFFGVWAADTGPGGSPGRGPLIALAAVCAALVVIAVADVAVVIRRLRRERDADASVPR' A
#
# COMPACT_ATOMS: atom_id res chain seq x y z
N MET A 1 16.60 -7.25 15.08
CA MET A 1 15.24 -6.64 15.09
C MET A 1 14.99 -5.72 13.89
N ARG A 2 15.40 -6.10 12.68
CA ARG A 2 15.29 -5.25 11.47
C ARG A 2 14.29 -5.83 10.44
N LEU A 3 14.08 -7.14 10.47
CA LEU A 3 13.15 -7.91 9.65
C LEU A 3 11.69 -7.67 10.03
N ARG A 4 11.40 -7.62 11.33
CA ARG A 4 10.05 -7.36 11.85
C ARG A 4 9.51 -5.98 11.44
N LEU A 5 10.41 -5.00 11.34
CA LEU A 5 10.11 -3.64 10.89
C LEU A 5 9.78 -3.59 9.38
N LEU A 6 10.47 -4.39 8.56
CA LEU A 6 10.16 -4.55 7.14
C LEU A 6 8.83 -5.27 6.94
N LEU A 7 8.59 -6.35 7.70
CA LEU A 7 7.35 -7.09 7.65
C LEU A 7 6.17 -6.21 8.04
N SER A 8 6.26 -5.46 9.15
CA SER A 8 5.23 -4.48 9.51
C SER A 8 5.07 -3.38 8.45
N ALA A 9 6.16 -2.90 7.86
CA ALA A 9 6.10 -1.83 6.86
C ALA A 9 5.40 -2.24 5.55
N VAL A 10 5.37 -3.52 5.21
CA VAL A 10 4.64 -4.06 4.04
C VAL A 10 3.24 -4.54 4.43
N PHE A 11 3.10 -5.25 5.55
CA PHE A 11 1.81 -5.79 5.96
C PHE A 11 0.82 -4.70 6.33
N LEU A 12 1.27 -3.63 6.96
CA LEU A 12 0.40 -2.54 7.39
C LEU A 12 -0.32 -1.84 6.21
N PRO A 13 0.36 -1.37 5.14
CA PRO A 13 -0.32 -0.76 4.00
C PRO A 13 -1.22 -1.74 3.25
N VAL A 14 -0.84 -3.02 3.15
CA VAL A 14 -1.67 -4.07 2.54
C VAL A 14 -2.97 -4.28 3.33
N PHE A 15 -2.87 -4.37 4.66
CA PHE A 15 -4.04 -4.53 5.52
C PHE A 15 -4.95 -3.29 5.49
N LEU A 16 -4.34 -2.11 5.47
CA LEU A 16 -5.06 -0.84 5.40
C LEU A 16 -5.83 -0.72 4.07
N ALA A 17 -5.20 -1.09 2.94
CA ALA A 17 -5.85 -1.12 1.64
C ALA A 17 -7.03 -2.10 1.60
N GLY A 18 -6.85 -3.31 2.15
CA GLY A 18 -7.94 -4.27 2.29
C GLY A 18 -9.09 -3.74 3.15
N ALA A 19 -8.79 -3.10 4.29
CA ALA A 19 -9.78 -2.51 5.17
C ALA A 19 -10.56 -1.36 4.50
N VAL A 20 -9.88 -0.48 3.75
CA VAL A 20 -10.51 0.58 2.97
C VAL A 20 -11.41 -0.01 1.89
N PHE A 21 -10.94 -1.01 1.15
CA PHE A 21 -11.72 -1.70 0.12
C PHE A 21 -12.99 -2.34 0.71
N PHE A 22 -12.86 -3.10 1.80
CA PHE A 22 -14.00 -3.69 2.50
C PHE A 22 -14.95 -2.65 3.07
N GLY A 23 -14.43 -1.53 3.61
CA GLY A 23 -15.25 -0.44 4.12
C GLY A 23 -16.05 0.26 3.02
N VAL A 24 -15.43 0.51 1.86
CA VAL A 24 -16.11 1.06 0.68
C VAL A 24 -17.18 0.09 0.19
N TRP A 25 -16.86 -1.20 0.09
CA TRP A 25 -17.81 -2.21 -0.36
C TRP A 25 -18.98 -2.38 0.61
N ALA A 26 -18.74 -2.30 1.92
CA ALA A 26 -19.79 -2.29 2.93
C ALA A 26 -20.69 -1.04 2.81
N ALA A 27 -20.11 0.13 2.56
CA ALA A 27 -20.86 1.38 2.37
C ALA A 27 -21.67 1.40 1.06
N ASP A 28 -21.24 0.65 0.04
CA ASP A 28 -21.92 0.55 -1.26
C ASP A 28 -23.11 -0.43 -1.25
N THR A 29 -23.35 -1.17 -0.15
CA THR A 29 -24.53 -2.06 -0.01
C THR A 29 -25.87 -1.31 0.19
N GLY A 30 -25.92 0.00 -0.07
CA GLY A 30 -27.13 0.82 0.02
C GLY A 30 -28.09 0.60 -1.16
N PRO A 31 -29.40 0.38 -0.93
CA PRO A 31 -30.34 0.10 -1.99
C PRO A 31 -30.72 1.37 -2.75
N GLY A 32 -30.21 1.51 -3.98
CA GLY A 32 -30.83 2.32 -5.02
C GLY A 32 -30.12 3.62 -5.38
N GLY A 33 -29.80 3.73 -6.68
CA GLY A 33 -29.93 5.00 -7.38
C GLY A 33 -28.64 5.63 -7.91
N SER A 34 -28.13 5.13 -9.04
CA SER A 34 -27.77 5.91 -10.25
C SER A 34 -26.70 5.15 -11.07
N PRO A 35 -26.94 4.82 -12.36
CA PRO A 35 -26.09 3.98 -13.21
C PRO A 35 -24.73 4.60 -13.64
N GLY A 36 -24.04 5.33 -12.77
CA GLY A 36 -22.73 5.91 -13.11
C GLY A 36 -21.80 6.24 -11.94
N ARG A 37 -22.29 6.47 -10.72
CA ARG A 37 -21.41 6.99 -9.64
C ARG A 37 -20.66 5.89 -8.87
N GLY A 38 -21.33 4.79 -8.52
CA GLY A 38 -20.72 3.67 -7.79
C GLY A 38 -19.52 3.03 -8.51
N PRO A 39 -19.64 2.66 -9.80
CA PRO A 39 -18.53 2.04 -10.55
C PRO A 39 -17.30 2.95 -10.70
N LEU A 40 -17.51 4.25 -10.91
CA LEU A 40 -16.43 5.24 -11.01
C LEU A 40 -15.71 5.44 -9.67
N ILE A 41 -16.45 5.46 -8.56
CA ILE A 41 -15.90 5.54 -7.21
C ILE A 41 -15.11 4.26 -6.88
N ALA A 42 -15.62 3.09 -7.23
CA ALA A 42 -14.92 1.82 -7.06
C ALA A 42 -13.61 1.78 -7.86
N LEU A 43 -13.63 2.23 -9.12
CA LEU A 43 -12.43 2.30 -9.97
C LEU A 43 -11.40 3.29 -9.42
N ALA A 44 -11.84 4.48 -8.98
CA ALA A 44 -10.98 5.46 -8.34
C ALA A 44 -10.36 4.92 -7.04
N ALA A 45 -11.12 4.19 -6.23
CA ALA A 45 -10.63 3.55 -5.02
C ALA A 45 -9.58 2.47 -5.32
N VAL A 46 -9.82 1.64 -6.34
CA VAL A 46 -8.85 0.64 -6.80
C VAL A 46 -7.57 1.32 -7.31
N CYS A 47 -7.68 2.37 -8.12
CA CYS A 47 -6.52 3.14 -8.58
C CYS A 47 -5.75 3.76 -7.41
N ALA A 48 -6.43 4.38 -6.45
CA ALA A 48 -5.80 4.95 -5.27
C ALA A 48 -5.08 3.87 -4.44
N ALA A 49 -5.69 2.70 -4.26
CA ALA A 49 -5.08 1.57 -3.58
C ALA A 49 -3.81 1.08 -4.32
N LEU A 50 -3.86 0.96 -5.65
CA LEU A 50 -2.70 0.58 -6.46
C LEU A 50 -1.55 1.58 -6.33
N VAL A 51 -1.84 2.88 -6.31
CA VAL A 51 -0.81 3.93 -6.08
C VAL A 51 -0.20 3.80 -4.70
N VAL A 52 -1.01 3.59 -3.65
CA VAL A 52 -0.51 3.41 -2.28
C VAL A 52 0.41 2.19 -2.19
N ILE A 53 0.02 1.07 -2.82
CA ILE A 53 0.82 -0.16 -2.89
C ILE A 53 2.14 0.12 -3.61
N ALA A 54 2.09 0.74 -4.79
CA ALA A 54 3.28 1.04 -5.59
C ALA A 54 4.27 1.96 -4.84
N VAL A 55 3.77 3.00 -4.17
CA VAL A 55 4.60 3.92 -3.38
C VAL A 55 5.23 3.19 -2.19
N ALA A 56 4.47 2.33 -1.49
CA ALA A 56 4.99 1.54 -0.39
C ALA A 56 6.10 0.59 -0.85
N ASP A 57 5.92 -0.08 -1.98
CA ASP A 57 6.90 -0.99 -2.55
C ASP A 57 8.19 -0.25 -2.91
N VAL A 58 8.09 0.87 -3.64
CA VAL A 58 9.24 1.73 -3.97
C VAL A 58 9.97 2.23 -2.72
N ALA A 59 9.24 2.66 -1.69
CA ALA A 59 9.83 3.11 -0.45
C ALA A 59 10.59 1.98 0.28
N VAL A 60 10.07 0.75 0.24
CA VAL A 60 10.74 -0.44 0.79
C VAL A 60 11.98 -0.78 -0.03
N VAL A 61 11.90 -0.76 -1.36
CA VAL A 61 13.02 -1.01 -2.27
C VAL A 61 14.15 -0.01 -2.02
N ILE A 62 13.84 1.28 -1.93
CA ILE A 62 14.84 2.32 -1.64
C ILE A 62 15.44 2.11 -0.24
N ARG A 63 14.62 1.82 0.77
CA ARG A 63 15.11 1.54 2.13
C ARG A 63 16.01 0.31 2.18
N ARG A 64 15.73 -0.71 1.37
CA ARG A 64 16.58 -1.91 1.23
C ARG A 64 17.91 -1.56 0.59
N LEU A 65 17.89 -0.82 -0.51
CA LEU A 65 19.09 -0.47 -1.27
C LEU A 65 20.03 0.47 -0.49
N ARG A 66 19.49 1.44 0.25
CA ARG A 66 20.30 2.32 1.12
C ARG A 66 21.03 1.53 2.20
N ARG A 67 20.40 0.50 2.72
CA ARG A 67 20.98 -0.38 3.74
C ARG A 67 22.12 -1.23 3.24
N GLU A 68 22.03 -1.69 2.00
CA GLU A 68 23.09 -2.45 1.34
C GLU A 68 24.30 -1.53 1.09
N ARG A 69 24.07 -0.28 0.67
CA ARG A 69 25.13 0.74 0.48
C ARG A 69 25.83 1.16 1.77
N ASP A 70 25.09 1.38 2.86
CA ASP A 70 25.69 1.76 4.15
C ASP A 70 26.56 0.62 4.73
N ALA A 71 26.26 -0.63 4.40
CA ALA A 71 27.06 -1.78 4.79
C ALA A 71 28.39 -1.85 4.01
N ASP A 72 28.36 -1.63 2.69
CA ASP A 72 29.57 -1.61 1.86
C ASP A 72 30.49 -0.41 2.17
N ALA A 73 29.91 0.76 2.47
CA ALA A 73 30.68 1.96 2.83
C ALA A 73 31.37 1.85 4.20
N SER A 74 30.94 0.91 5.05
CA SER A 74 31.53 0.65 6.37
C SER A 74 32.72 -0.32 6.35
N VAL A 75 33.07 -0.88 5.19
CA VAL A 75 34.25 -1.72 4.99
C VAL A 75 35.41 -0.83 4.51
N PRO A 76 36.34 -0.40 5.39
CA PRO A 76 37.53 0.32 4.95
C PRO A 76 38.41 -0.63 4.11
N ARG A 77 38.76 -0.20 2.88
CA ARG A 77 39.81 -0.83 2.07
C ARG A 77 41.15 -0.17 2.35
#